data_AF-A0A925BDI3-F1
#
_entry.id   AF-A0A925BDI3-F1
#
_cell.length_a   1.000
_cell.length_b   1.000
_cell.length_c   1.000
_cell.angle_alpha   90.00
_cell.angle_beta   90.00
_cell.angle_gamma   90.00
#
_symmetry.space_group_name_H-M   'P 1'
#
loop_
_entity.id
_entity.type
_entity.pdbx_description
1 polymer ?
#
loop_
_entity_poly.entity_id
_entity_poly.type
_entity_poly.pdbx_seq_one_letter_code
_entity_poly.pdbx_strand_id
1 'polypeptide(L)' 'MIPTREDSLPDRVQTWIRNAVDPAATVRATERLHGGTSSLLHAVSLDTATGTRDFVLRRFDNVQWLREEPDLARH' A
#
# COMPACT_ATOMS: atom_id res chain seq x y z
N MET A 1 5.42 -16.56 -15.82
CA MET A 1 5.37 -15.13 -15.45
C MET A 1 5.99 -15.03 -14.07
N ILE A 2 7.21 -14.49 -13.96
CA ILE A 2 7.90 -14.35 -12.66
C ILE A 2 7.49 -12.98 -12.10
N PRO A 3 6.81 -12.90 -10.93
CA PRO A 3 6.48 -11.62 -10.34
C PRO A 3 7.78 -10.88 -10.01
N THR A 4 7.87 -9.63 -10.48
CA THR A 4 9.05 -8.81 -10.30
C THR A 4 9.09 -8.41 -8.82
N ARG A 5 10.26 -8.33 -8.20
CA ARG A 5 10.39 -8.01 -6.75
C ARG A 5 9.72 -6.68 -6.33
N GLU A 6 9.32 -5.83 -7.28
CA GLU A 6 8.54 -4.61 -7.06
C GLU A 6 7.03 -4.85 -6.84
N ASP A 7 6.50 -6.01 -7.23
CA ASP A 7 5.11 -6.41 -7.01
C ASP A 7 4.86 -6.91 -5.58
N SER A 8 5.93 -7.17 -4.81
CA SER A 8 5.81 -7.68 -3.44
C SER A 8 6.04 -6.57 -2.43
N LEU A 9 4.98 -6.20 -1.68
CA LEU A 9 5.09 -5.25 -0.58
C LEU A 9 5.96 -5.83 0.54
N PRO A 10 6.76 -5.02 1.25
CA PRO A 10 7.49 -5.49 2.43
C PRO A 10 6.54 -6.05 3.49
N ASP A 11 6.96 -7.08 4.23
CA ASP A 11 6.13 -7.77 5.24
C ASP A 11 5.52 -6.81 6.28
N ARG A 12 6.28 -5.78 6.67
CA ARG A 12 5.79 -4.73 7.58
C ARG A 12 4.58 -3.98 7.01
N VAL A 13 4.58 -3.72 5.70
CA VAL A 13 3.50 -3.02 5.00
C VAL A 13 2.31 -3.95 4.84
N GLN A 14 2.54 -5.22 4.47
CA GLN A 14 1.46 -6.21 4.41
C GLN A 14 0.78 -6.38 5.78
N THR A 15 1.57 -6.44 6.85
CA THR A 15 1.05 -6.53 8.22
C THR A 15 0.27 -5.28 8.62
N TRP A 16 0.76 -4.10 8.27
CA TRP A 16 0.04 -2.84 8.51
C TRP A 16 -1.30 -2.79 7.76
N ILE A 17 -1.33 -3.19 6.49
CA ILE A 17 -2.56 -3.25 5.68
C ILE A 17 -3.58 -4.20 6.30
N ARG A 18 -3.16 -5.41 6.69
CA ARG A 18 -4.04 -6.37 7.38
C ARG A 18 -4.60 -5.77 8.67
N ASN A 19 -3.74 -5.22 9.53
CA ASN A 19 -4.19 -4.62 10.78
C ASN A 19 -5.14 -3.43 10.60
N ALA A 20 -4.99 -2.67 9.50
CA ALA A 20 -5.83 -1.50 9.21
C ALA A 20 -7.20 -1.87 8.62
N VAL A 21 -7.29 -2.97 7.86
CA VAL A 21 -8.52 -3.34 7.12
C VAL A 21 -9.24 -4.52 7.77
N ASP A 22 -8.52 -5.64 7.91
CA ASP A 22 -9.02 -6.91 8.44
C ASP A 22 -7.80 -7.79 8.78
N PRO A 23 -7.55 -8.09 10.08
CA PRO A 23 -6.39 -8.88 10.51
C PRO A 23 -6.33 -10.28 9.87
N ALA A 24 -7.47 -10.82 9.44
CA ALA A 24 -7.56 -12.12 8.80
C ALA A 24 -7.46 -12.04 7.26
N ALA A 25 -7.44 -10.84 6.67
CA ALA A 25 -7.38 -10.69 5.23
C ALA A 25 -6.03 -11.12 4.66
N THR A 26 -6.06 -11.68 3.45
CA THR A 26 -4.85 -12.12 2.74
C THR A 26 -4.61 -11.23 1.54
N VAL A 27 -3.36 -10.79 1.36
CA VAL A 27 -2.96 -10.02 0.16
C VAL A 27 -2.96 -10.95 -1.03
N ARG A 28 -3.87 -10.70 -1.97
CA ARG A 28 -4.05 -11.50 -3.19
C ARG A 28 -3.15 -11.00 -4.33
N ALA A 29 -3.11 -9.69 -4.51
CA ALA A 29 -2.33 -9.07 -5.57
C ALA A 29 -1.82 -7.71 -5.10
N THR A 30 -0.68 -7.32 -5.64
CA THR A 30 -0.22 -5.94 -5.56
C THR A 30 0.35 -5.52 -6.90
N GLU A 31 -0.05 -4.34 -7.35
CA GLU A 31 0.41 -3.75 -8.61
C GLU A 31 0.88 -2.32 -8.35
N ARG A 32 2.05 -1.96 -8.88
CA ARG A 32 2.53 -0.58 -8.81
C ARG A 32 1.80 0.29 -9.83
N LEU A 33 1.13 1.34 -9.34
CA LEU A 33 0.46 2.33 -10.18
C LEU A 33 1.45 3.43 -10.56
N HIS A 34 1.71 3.59 -11.86
CA HIS A 34 2.58 4.62 -12.41
C HIS A 34 1.75 5.89 -12.67
N GLY A 35 2.07 7.00 -11.99
CA GLY A 35 1.33 8.26 -12.17
C GLY A 35 1.43 9.31 -11.06
N GLY A 36 2.09 9.01 -9.93
CA GLY A 36 2.32 9.99 -8.88
C GLY A 36 3.65 10.72 -9.08
N THR A 37 3.63 12.03 -9.29
CA THR A 37 4.84 12.88 -9.38
C THR A 37 5.65 12.91 -8.07
N SER A 38 5.00 12.65 -6.92
CA SER A 38 5.62 12.76 -5.59
C SER A 38 5.25 11.62 -4.63
N SER A 39 4.73 10.49 -5.13
CA SER A 39 4.32 9.36 -4.28
C SER A 39 4.37 8.02 -5.01
N LEU A 40 4.75 6.97 -4.28
CA LEU A 40 4.68 5.59 -4.75
C LEU A 40 3.28 5.02 -4.48
N LEU A 41 2.48 4.84 -5.53
CA LEU A 41 1.13 4.27 -5.46
C LEU A 41 1.15 2.76 -5.78
N HIS A 42 0.44 1.97 -4.99
CA HIS A 42 0.23 0.54 -5.23
C HIS A 42 -1.26 0.23 -5.12
N ALA A 43 -1.82 -0.47 -6.10
CA ALA A 43 -3.10 -1.14 -5.95
C ALA A 43 -2.89 -2.46 -5.20
N VAL A 44 -3.72 -2.72 -4.19
CA VAL A 44 -3.64 -3.93 -3.35
C VAL A 44 -5.01 -4.56 -3.29
N SER A 45 -5.12 -5.80 -3.76
CA SER A 45 -6.34 -6.60 -3.61
C SER A 45 -6.20 -7.50 -2.38
N LEU A 46 -7.19 -7.45 -1.50
CA LEU A 46 -7.27 -8.27 -0.30
C LEU A 46 -8.48 -9.20 -0.38
N ASP A 47 -8.28 -10.47 -0.07
CA ASP A 47 -9.40 -11.37 0.21
C ASP A 47 -9.76 -11.24 1.70
N THR A 48 -10.99 -10.76 1.95
CA THR A 48 -11.57 -10.61 3.30
C THR A 48 -12.64 -11.66 3.54
N ALA A 49 -13.11 -11.81 4.79
CA ALA A 49 -14.24 -12.68 5.10
C ALA A 49 -15.53 -12.34 4.31
N THR A 50 -15.64 -11.10 3.84
CA THR A 50 -16.79 -10.59 3.07
C THR A 50 -16.59 -10.61 1.55
N GLY A 51 -15.45 -11.15 1.08
CA GLY A 51 -15.07 -11.18 -0.34
C GLY A 51 -13.83 -10.35 -0.65
N THR A 52 -13.47 -10.29 -1.93
CA THR A 52 -12.30 -9.54 -2.41
C THR A 52 -12.60 -8.04 -2.39
N ARG A 53 -11.66 -7.25 -1.87
CA ARG A 53 -11.72 -5.78 -1.84
C ARG A 53 -10.42 -5.18 -2.35
N ASP A 54 -10.52 -4.12 -3.13
CA ASP A 54 -9.38 -3.40 -3.70
C ASP A 54 -9.09 -2.12 -2.93
N PHE A 55 -7.81 -1.86 -2.70
CA PHE A 55 -7.30 -0.72 -1.95
C PHE A 55 -6.18 -0.02 -2.73
N VAL A 56 -6.01 1.27 -2.49
CA VAL A 56 -4.86 2.03 -2.99
C VAL A 56 -3.95 2.38 -1.82
N LEU A 57 -2.76 1.79 -1.80
CA LEU A 57 -1.69 2.16 -0.88
C LEU A 57 -0.89 3.32 -1.48
N ARG A 58 -0.91 4.47 -0.81
CA ARG A 58 -0.04 5.61 -1.12
C ARG A 58 1.11 5.66 -0.12
N ARG A 59 2.34 5.48 -0.61
CA ARG A 59 3.57 5.63 0.17
C ARG A 59 4.22 6.97 -0.16
N PHE A 60 4.38 7.79 0.86
CA PHE A 60 5.24 8.98 0.81
C PHE A 60 6.64 8.57 1.26
N ASP A 61 7.55 8.42 0.31
CA ASP A 61 8.96 8.09 0.53
C ASP A 61 9.86 9.33 0.56
N ASN A 62 9.34 10.48 0.13
CA ASN A 62 10.06 11.74 0.18
C ASN A 62 10.12 12.29 1.62
N VAL A 63 11.13 11.86 2.36
CA VAL A 63 11.47 12.33 3.72
C VAL A 63 11.69 13.84 3.76
N GLN A 64 12.07 14.46 2.64
CA GLN A 64 12.22 15.91 2.54
C GLN A 64 10.86 16.61 2.57
N TRP A 65 9.85 16.04 1.90
CA TRP A 65 8.48 16.56 1.86
C TRP A 65 7.76 16.41 3.21
N LEU A 66 7.96 15.29 3.91
CA LEU A 66 7.47 15.07 5.29
C LEU A 66 8.05 16.06 6.31
N ARG A 67 9.21 16.65 6.01
CA ARG A 67 9.87 17.66 6.85
C ARG A 67 9.33 19.07 6.61
N GLU A 68 8.84 19.34 5.40
CA GLU A 68 8.33 20.65 4.99
C GLU A 68 6.83 20.81 5.31
N GLU A 69 6.04 19.73 5.28
CA GLU A 69 4.61 19.75 5.64
C GLU A 69 4.22 18.59 6.59
N PRO A 70 4.54 18.71 7.90
CA PRO A 70 4.28 17.65 8.88
C PRO A 70 2.78 17.43 9.20
N ASP A 71 1.89 18.35 8.80
CA ASP A 71 0.47 18.30 9.15
C ASP A 71 -0.37 17.36 8.25
N LEU A 72 0.17 16.95 7.09
CA LEU A 72 -0.59 16.14 6.11
C LEU A 72 -0.75 14.66 6.52
N ALA A 73 0.02 14.18 7.49
CA ALA A 73 -0.09 12.80 7.99
C ALA A 73 -1.30 12.59 8.93
N ARG A 74 -2.07 13.65 9.25
CA ARG A 74 -3.13 13.62 10.29
C ARG A 74 -4.56 13.81 9.77
N HIS A 75 -4.87 13.55 8.50
CA HIS A 75 -6.24 13.64 7.97
C HIS A 75 -6.72 12.33 7.36
#